data_AF-A0A2E1WWA9-F1
#
_entry.id   AF-A0A2E1WWA9-F1
#
_cell.length_a   1.000
_cell.length_b   1.000
_cell.length_c   1.000
_cell.angle_alpha   90.00
_cell.angle_beta   90.00
_cell.angle_gamma   90.00
#
_symmetry.space_group_name_H-M   'P 1'
#
loop_
_entity.id
_entity.type
_entity.pdbx_description
1 polymer ?
#
loop_
_entity_poly.entity_id
_entity_poly.type
_entity_poly.pdbx_seq_one_letter_code
_entity_poly.pdbx_strand_id
1 'polypeptide(L)'
;MINLEQLRKIDFSTSTQEILYNANIIVFQNYSINHKQRLSYLKKIRKIASSINNNFCVAHNLTLTIKVSREIGLIKNIIKDSHLVINLWKTILNQKLAVNGLIFSYTDLALIYSDNNLNTLAIKYLKKAESLLPECEDDYNPMSKLYVAFSVVYNRMKKFKKEKESYEKIVRAAEIKKDSNVLVPIFINISTSFLNNESNIKKSKKFVKDALYHSQKIKENIYRPYIYHLQGRIYLKNKEFKKSLDCLNEAFTSFEKSSNNKMIPEVVFSISEVFYSQKMYSRSLNKLNEALSLNKQNKNLDLDIKILKRICSINKKNKNNRELYICLEKLNNVHDQNLKNKNKLFVKLNNDSLKYLKDEFDVSLSAQKDLGIKLDMQSQKRKLVSNALQSASEKEFLNKVINELNSERINNQSLINLCNQRLHMTKDWNVFIKLFNDINPNFNKYLINKCPEITESELRICNLIKMSFSTREIADILSITVRGVEQHRYRIRRKLNLQSDLTIFVQSV
;
A
#
# COMPACT_ATOMS: atom_id res chain seq x y z
N MET A 1 -14.58 10.01 -32.74
CA MET A 1 -15.68 10.76 -32.09
C MET A 1 -15.93 10.16 -30.73
N ILE A 2 -15.98 10.98 -29.68
CA ILE A 2 -16.30 10.54 -28.31
C ILE A 2 -17.72 9.98 -28.34
N ASN A 3 -17.94 8.80 -27.74
CA ASN A 3 -19.28 8.23 -27.64
C ASN A 3 -20.09 9.09 -26.66
N LEU A 4 -20.91 9.99 -27.21
CA LEU A 4 -21.70 11.00 -26.50
C LEU A 4 -22.69 10.40 -25.48
N GLU A 5 -23.02 9.11 -25.59
CA GLU A 5 -23.90 8.42 -24.65
C GLU A 5 -23.30 8.21 -23.25
N GLN A 6 -21.96 8.11 -23.13
CA GLN A 6 -21.32 7.99 -21.80
C GLN A 6 -21.21 9.33 -21.06
N LEU A 7 -21.20 10.45 -21.79
CA LEU A 7 -21.19 11.80 -21.20
C LEU A 7 -22.58 12.23 -20.71
N ARG A 8 -23.67 11.65 -21.23
CA ARG A 8 -25.06 11.95 -20.83
C ARG A 8 -25.47 11.40 -19.45
N LYS A 9 -24.59 10.66 -18.76
CA LYS A 9 -24.81 10.20 -17.38
C LYS A 9 -24.12 11.06 -16.32
N ILE A 10 -23.46 12.15 -16.72
CA ILE A 10 -22.89 13.10 -15.77
C ILE A 10 -24.03 14.02 -15.34
N ASP A 11 -24.58 13.72 -14.17
CA ASP A 11 -25.57 14.57 -13.52
C ASP A 11 -24.91 15.93 -13.20
N PHE A 12 -25.52 17.04 -13.60
CA PHE A 12 -24.94 18.39 -13.41
C PHE A 12 -25.00 18.88 -11.95
N SER A 13 -25.50 18.02 -11.05
CA SER A 13 -25.37 18.11 -9.59
C SER A 13 -24.00 17.63 -9.05
N THR A 14 -23.15 17.02 -9.90
CA THR A 14 -21.89 16.37 -9.49
C THR A 14 -20.76 17.34 -9.17
N SER A 15 -19.96 17.00 -8.15
CA SER A 15 -18.81 17.81 -7.75
C SER A 15 -17.71 17.84 -8.83
N THR A 16 -16.94 18.93 -8.91
CA THR A 16 -15.78 19.04 -9.83
C THR A 16 -14.79 17.87 -9.68
N GLN A 17 -14.65 17.34 -8.47
CA GLN A 17 -13.84 16.15 -8.18
C GLN A 17 -14.35 14.92 -8.92
N GLU A 18 -15.66 14.69 -8.89
CA GLU A 18 -16.30 13.53 -9.51
C GLU A 18 -16.21 13.58 -11.03
N ILE A 19 -16.39 14.77 -11.63
CA ILE A 19 -16.19 14.99 -13.07
C ILE A 19 -14.76 14.63 -13.49
N LEU A 20 -13.75 15.10 -12.75
CA LEU A 20 -12.35 14.82 -13.05
C LEU A 20 -11.99 13.35 -12.81
N TYR A 21 -12.52 12.73 -11.76
CA TYR A 21 -12.37 11.30 -11.50
C TYR A 21 -12.93 10.47 -12.66
N ASN A 22 -14.16 10.75 -13.10
CA ASN A 22 -14.80 10.05 -14.21
C ASN A 22 -14.07 10.30 -15.55
N ALA A 23 -13.61 11.52 -15.80
CA ALA A 23 -12.80 11.82 -16.98
C ALA A 23 -11.52 10.98 -17.04
N ASN A 24 -10.84 10.78 -15.90
CA ASN A 24 -9.67 9.91 -15.80
C ASN A 24 -10.02 8.45 -16.14
N ILE A 25 -11.12 7.93 -15.60
CA ILE A 25 -11.60 6.56 -15.87
C ILE A 25 -11.90 6.38 -17.36
N ILE A 26 -12.67 7.30 -17.95
CA ILE A 26 -13.05 7.24 -19.37
C ILE A 26 -11.80 7.24 -20.26
N VAL A 27 -10.87 8.17 -20.04
CA VAL A 27 -9.62 8.22 -20.81
C VAL A 27 -8.79 6.96 -20.63
N PHE A 28 -8.75 6.41 -19.42
CA PHE A 28 -7.97 5.22 -19.11
C PHE A 28 -8.55 3.96 -19.75
N GLN A 29 -9.86 3.77 -19.67
CA GLN A 29 -10.57 2.57 -20.14
C GLN A 29 -10.90 2.60 -21.63
N ASN A 30 -10.86 3.76 -22.29
CA ASN A 30 -11.20 3.85 -23.70
C ASN A 30 -10.15 3.16 -24.60
N TYR A 31 -10.59 2.09 -25.25
CA TYR A 31 -9.77 1.25 -26.14
C TYR A 31 -9.44 1.90 -27.48
N SER A 32 -10.23 2.89 -27.93
CA SER A 32 -9.95 3.62 -29.17
C SER A 32 -8.79 4.61 -29.01
N ILE A 33 -8.31 4.82 -27.78
CA ILE A 33 -7.21 5.73 -27.46
C ILE A 33 -5.93 4.91 -27.28
N ASN A 34 -4.92 5.17 -28.12
CA ASN A 34 -3.62 4.52 -27.92
C ASN A 34 -2.89 5.07 -26.68
N HIS A 35 -1.90 4.35 -26.16
CA HIS A 35 -1.22 4.74 -24.92
C HIS A 35 -0.56 6.13 -24.99
N LYS A 36 -0.05 6.58 -26.15
CA LYS A 36 0.56 7.92 -26.30
C LYS A 36 -0.49 9.02 -26.18
N GLN A 37 -1.63 8.85 -26.85
CA GLN A 37 -2.77 9.76 -26.73
C GLN A 37 -3.34 9.75 -25.30
N ARG A 38 -3.44 8.57 -24.68
CA ARG A 38 -3.90 8.41 -23.29
C ARG A 38 -3.05 9.23 -22.33
N LEU A 39 -1.72 9.16 -22.44
CA LEU A 39 -0.81 9.99 -21.64
C LEU A 39 -0.99 11.49 -21.90
N SER A 40 -1.23 11.89 -23.14
CA SER A 40 -1.50 13.29 -23.50
C SER A 40 -2.78 13.80 -22.84
N TYR A 41 -3.87 13.03 -22.90
CA TYR A 41 -5.14 13.38 -22.26
C TYR A 41 -5.05 13.38 -20.74
N LEU A 42 -4.44 12.37 -20.14
CA LEU A 42 -4.18 12.33 -18.70
C LEU A 42 -3.38 13.56 -18.26
N LYS A 43 -2.37 13.99 -19.02
CA LYS A 43 -1.60 15.22 -18.72
C LYS A 43 -2.48 16.48 -18.75
N LYS A 44 -3.43 16.58 -19.68
CA LYS A 44 -4.39 17.71 -19.74
C LYS A 44 -5.33 17.71 -18.53
N ILE A 45 -5.91 16.55 -18.19
CA ILE A 45 -6.79 16.40 -17.02
C ILE A 45 -6.03 16.77 -15.73
N ARG A 46 -4.78 16.31 -15.60
CA ARG A 46 -3.95 16.63 -14.43
C ARG A 46 -3.71 18.12 -14.27
N LYS A 47 -3.43 18.85 -15.37
CA LYS A 47 -3.25 20.30 -15.31
C LYS A 47 -4.48 21.00 -14.74
N ILE A 48 -5.67 20.58 -15.16
CA ILE A 48 -6.94 21.12 -14.65
C ILE A 48 -7.08 20.78 -13.16
N ALA A 49 -6.90 19.52 -12.78
CA ALA A 49 -6.96 19.08 -11.38
C ALA A 49 -5.99 19.85 -10.47
N SER A 50 -4.77 20.11 -10.94
CA SER A 50 -3.77 20.92 -10.22
C SER A 50 -4.18 22.38 -10.10
N SER A 51 -4.76 22.99 -11.15
CA SER A 51 -5.17 24.41 -11.11
C SER A 51 -6.28 24.71 -10.09
N ILE A 52 -7.05 23.68 -9.72
CA ILE A 52 -8.11 23.79 -8.69
C ILE A 52 -7.70 23.14 -7.36
N ASN A 53 -6.42 22.82 -7.17
CA ASN A 53 -5.88 22.17 -5.96
C ASN A 53 -6.58 20.86 -5.55
N ASN A 54 -7.09 20.08 -6.52
CA ASN A 54 -7.72 18.79 -6.23
C ASN A 54 -6.68 17.67 -6.11
N ASN A 55 -6.12 17.50 -4.92
CA ASN A 55 -5.05 16.53 -4.65
C ASN A 55 -5.47 15.07 -4.93
N PHE A 56 -6.73 14.71 -4.69
CA PHE A 56 -7.25 13.38 -4.97
C PHE A 56 -7.21 13.05 -6.47
N CYS A 57 -7.73 13.94 -7.32
CA CYS A 57 -7.71 13.75 -8.77
C CYS A 57 -6.30 13.79 -9.33
N VAL A 58 -5.40 14.61 -8.74
CA VAL A 58 -3.98 14.62 -9.10
C VAL A 58 -3.33 13.27 -8.77
N ALA A 59 -3.53 12.73 -7.57
CA ALA A 59 -2.99 11.44 -7.15
C ALA A 59 -3.53 10.29 -8.00
N HIS A 60 -4.84 10.26 -8.22
CA HIS A 60 -5.51 9.28 -9.08
C HIS A 60 -4.97 9.31 -10.51
N ASN A 61 -4.92 10.49 -11.13
CA ASN A 61 -4.38 10.66 -12.49
C ASN A 61 -2.92 10.21 -12.60
N LEU A 62 -2.08 10.58 -11.64
CA LEU A 62 -0.67 10.18 -11.64
C LEU A 62 -0.51 8.67 -11.49
N THR A 63 -1.32 8.02 -10.64
CA THR A 63 -1.37 6.55 -10.51
C THR A 63 -1.65 5.90 -11.88
N LEU A 64 -2.64 6.39 -12.61
CA LEU A 64 -2.95 5.92 -13.96
C LEU A 64 -1.83 6.22 -14.96
N THR A 65 -1.22 7.41 -14.87
CA THR A 65 -0.10 7.82 -15.72
C THR A 65 1.09 6.88 -15.56
N ILE A 66 1.43 6.51 -14.32
CA ILE A 66 2.51 5.56 -13.99
C ILE A 66 2.21 4.20 -14.61
N LYS A 67 0.97 3.69 -14.44
CA LYS A 67 0.56 2.42 -15.02
C LYS A 67 0.72 2.41 -16.55
N VAL A 68 0.18 3.41 -17.24
CA VAL A 68 0.30 3.52 -18.70
C VAL A 68 1.78 3.65 -19.13
N SER A 69 2.57 4.45 -18.42
CA SER A 69 4.00 4.65 -18.72
C SER A 69 4.79 3.35 -18.59
N ARG A 70 4.51 2.55 -17.55
CA ARG A 70 5.10 1.22 -17.36
C ARG A 70 4.74 0.29 -18.52
N GLU A 71 3.46 0.21 -18.92
CA GLU A 71 2.99 -0.65 -20.02
C GLU A 71 3.67 -0.33 -21.37
N ILE A 72 4.06 0.94 -21.57
CA ILE A 72 4.79 1.32 -22.79
C ILE A 72 6.31 1.39 -22.65
N GLY A 73 6.87 1.06 -21.49
CA GLY A 73 8.31 1.10 -21.25
C GLY A 73 8.89 2.51 -21.10
N LEU A 74 8.07 3.51 -20.77
CA LEU A 74 8.54 4.85 -20.38
C LEU A 74 8.96 4.84 -18.90
N ILE A 75 10.20 4.42 -18.64
CA ILE A 75 10.70 4.15 -17.27
C ILE A 75 11.39 5.39 -16.66
N LYS A 76 11.61 6.46 -17.43
CA LYS A 76 12.33 7.65 -16.93
C LYS A 76 11.58 8.28 -15.75
N ASN A 77 12.23 8.30 -14.59
CA ASN A 77 11.73 8.85 -13.32
C ASN A 77 10.50 8.13 -12.73
N ILE A 78 10.11 6.97 -13.26
CA ILE A 78 8.85 6.33 -12.88
C ILE A 78 8.82 5.91 -11.40
N ILE A 79 9.97 5.51 -10.81
CA ILE A 79 10.09 5.21 -9.38
C ILE A 79 9.90 6.48 -8.55
N LYS A 80 10.56 7.56 -8.94
CA LYS A 80 10.43 8.88 -8.30
C LYS A 80 8.97 9.34 -8.28
N ASP A 81 8.32 9.27 -9.44
CA ASP A 81 6.92 9.67 -9.59
C ASP A 81 5.99 8.75 -8.77
N SER A 82 6.28 7.44 -8.70
CA SER A 82 5.53 6.50 -7.87
C SER A 82 5.59 6.84 -6.38
N HIS A 83 6.78 7.19 -5.86
CA HIS A 83 6.93 7.63 -4.48
C HIS A 83 6.25 8.96 -4.18
N LEU A 84 6.32 9.91 -5.12
CA LEU A 84 5.59 11.18 -5.00
C LEU A 84 4.08 10.94 -4.88
N VAL A 85 3.52 10.04 -5.69
CA VAL A 85 2.10 9.69 -5.64
C VAL A 85 1.73 8.97 -4.35
N ILE A 86 2.56 8.04 -3.88
CA ILE A 86 2.38 7.37 -2.59
C ILE A 86 2.31 8.40 -1.45
N ASN A 87 3.24 9.36 -1.44
CA ASN A 87 3.24 10.42 -0.42
C ASN A 87 2.01 11.31 -0.53
N LEU A 88 1.58 11.65 -1.74
CA LEU A 88 0.35 12.42 -1.96
C LEU A 88 -0.90 11.68 -1.46
N TRP A 89 -1.02 10.37 -1.73
CA TRP A 89 -2.13 9.58 -1.18
C TRP A 89 -2.15 9.55 0.35
N LYS A 90 -0.97 9.46 0.98
CA LYS A 90 -0.83 9.49 2.44
C LYS A 90 -1.32 10.78 3.08
N THR A 91 -1.29 11.92 2.37
CA THR A 91 -1.78 13.20 2.92
C THR A 91 -3.30 13.38 2.84
N ILE A 92 -4.00 12.49 2.14
CA ILE A 92 -5.46 12.57 1.89
C ILE A 92 -6.20 11.27 2.25
N LEU A 93 -5.66 10.48 3.19
CA LEU A 93 -6.23 9.17 3.57
C LEU A 93 -7.68 9.23 4.08
N ASN A 94 -8.11 10.39 4.57
CA ASN A 94 -9.47 10.63 5.02
C ASN A 94 -10.51 10.70 3.88
N GLN A 95 -10.09 10.78 2.62
CA GLN A 95 -11.00 10.82 1.49
C GLN A 95 -11.43 9.42 1.04
N LYS A 96 -12.70 9.32 0.62
CA LYS A 96 -13.29 8.14 -0.02
C LYS A 96 -12.34 7.59 -1.11
N LEU A 97 -12.11 6.27 -1.16
CA LEU A 97 -11.19 5.59 -2.09
C LEU A 97 -9.69 5.97 -2.02
N ALA A 98 -9.24 6.83 -1.10
CA ALA A 98 -7.82 7.22 -1.01
C ALA A 98 -6.91 6.03 -0.66
N VAL A 99 -7.35 5.16 0.25
CA VAL A 99 -6.65 3.92 0.59
C VAL A 99 -6.53 3.01 -0.64
N ASN A 100 -7.59 2.89 -1.46
CA ASN A 100 -7.55 2.12 -2.71
C ASN A 100 -6.47 2.65 -3.65
N GLY A 101 -6.40 3.98 -3.81
CA GLY A 101 -5.37 4.66 -4.59
C GLY A 101 -3.95 4.38 -4.09
N LEU A 102 -3.77 4.36 -2.76
CA LEU A 102 -2.49 4.02 -2.13
C LEU A 102 -2.10 2.56 -2.38
N ILE A 103 -3.02 1.61 -2.23
CA ILE A 103 -2.78 0.19 -2.56
C ILE A 103 -2.39 0.03 -4.03
N PHE A 104 -3.09 0.69 -4.95
CA PHE A 104 -2.76 0.65 -6.37
C PHE A 104 -1.36 1.20 -6.66
N SER A 105 -0.98 2.29 -5.98
CA SER A 105 0.33 2.93 -6.15
C SER A 105 1.46 2.05 -5.62
N TYR A 106 1.29 1.43 -4.45
CA TYR A 106 2.24 0.45 -3.93
C TYR A 106 2.35 -0.78 -4.83
N THR A 107 1.23 -1.26 -5.36
CA THR A 107 1.20 -2.40 -6.27
C THR A 107 1.93 -2.10 -7.59
N ASP A 108 1.70 -0.92 -8.18
CA ASP A 108 2.38 -0.51 -9.41
C ASP A 108 3.87 -0.32 -9.19
N LEU A 109 4.28 0.31 -8.08
CA LEU A 109 5.69 0.45 -7.71
C LEU A 109 6.37 -0.92 -7.51
N ALA A 110 5.70 -1.87 -6.86
CA ALA A 110 6.22 -3.22 -6.71
C ALA A 110 6.43 -3.92 -8.06
N LEU A 111 5.49 -3.77 -9.00
CA LEU A 111 5.64 -4.30 -10.35
C LEU A 111 6.82 -3.66 -11.10
N ILE A 112 7.02 -2.34 -10.94
CA ILE A 112 8.20 -1.63 -11.46
C ILE A 112 9.48 -2.22 -10.87
N TYR A 113 9.54 -2.45 -9.56
CA TYR A 113 10.70 -3.09 -8.92
C TYR A 113 10.97 -4.48 -9.48
N SER A 114 9.92 -5.29 -9.62
CA SER A 114 10.05 -6.63 -10.17
C SER A 114 10.50 -6.64 -11.63
N ASP A 115 10.06 -5.68 -12.46
CA ASP A 115 10.53 -5.54 -13.85
C ASP A 115 12.03 -5.30 -13.94
N ASN A 116 12.63 -4.78 -12.86
CA ASN A 116 14.05 -4.50 -12.74
C ASN A 116 14.77 -5.51 -11.83
N ASN A 117 14.21 -6.72 -11.67
CA ASN A 117 14.74 -7.83 -10.89
C ASN A 117 14.88 -7.57 -9.37
N LEU A 118 14.30 -6.49 -8.85
CA LEU A 118 14.26 -6.18 -7.41
C LEU A 118 13.07 -6.87 -6.72
N ASN A 119 12.97 -8.19 -6.90
CA ASN A 119 11.78 -8.95 -6.49
C ASN A 119 11.56 -8.98 -4.98
N THR A 120 12.62 -8.98 -4.17
CA THR A 120 12.51 -8.91 -2.70
C THR A 120 11.90 -7.58 -2.26
N LEU A 121 12.35 -6.48 -2.87
CA LEU A 121 11.80 -5.15 -2.64
C LEU A 121 10.34 -5.08 -3.11
N ALA A 122 10.04 -5.61 -4.30
CA ALA A 122 8.67 -5.71 -4.80
C ALA A 122 7.74 -6.38 -3.78
N ILE A 123 8.12 -7.54 -3.21
CA ILE A 123 7.35 -8.22 -2.16
C ILE A 123 7.15 -7.34 -0.92
N LYS A 124 8.16 -6.55 -0.50
CA LYS A 124 8.01 -5.61 0.63
C LYS A 124 6.88 -4.61 0.37
N TYR A 125 6.82 -4.04 -0.83
CA TYR A 125 5.78 -3.07 -1.21
C TYR A 125 4.40 -3.72 -1.41
N LEU A 126 4.34 -4.93 -1.98
CA LEU A 126 3.09 -5.68 -2.05
C LEU A 126 2.54 -6.01 -0.66
N LYS A 127 3.40 -6.35 0.31
CA LYS A 127 2.97 -6.55 1.71
C LYS A 127 2.44 -5.27 2.36
N LYS A 128 3.04 -4.11 2.09
CA LYS A 128 2.50 -2.81 2.54
C LYS A 128 1.12 -2.53 1.93
N ALA A 129 0.93 -2.90 0.66
CA ALA A 129 -0.37 -2.79 0.00
C ALA A 129 -1.38 -3.76 0.62
N GLU A 130 -0.99 -5.00 0.91
CA GLU A 130 -1.82 -6.02 1.54
C GLU A 130 -2.28 -5.62 2.95
N SER A 131 -1.40 -5.02 3.75
CA SER A 131 -1.75 -4.56 5.11
C SER A 131 -2.80 -3.45 5.15
N LEU A 132 -3.05 -2.78 4.02
CA LEU A 132 -4.05 -1.72 3.91
C LEU A 132 -5.42 -2.21 3.42
N LEU A 133 -5.55 -3.48 3.00
CA LEU A 133 -6.82 -4.03 2.51
C LEU A 133 -7.98 -3.91 3.51
N PRO A 134 -7.80 -4.11 4.84
CA PRO A 134 -8.90 -3.95 5.79
C PRO A 134 -9.46 -2.52 5.87
N GLU A 135 -8.65 -1.54 5.50
CA GLU A 135 -8.99 -0.10 5.50
C GLU A 135 -9.54 0.36 4.14
N CYS A 136 -9.65 -0.54 3.16
CA CYS A 136 -10.16 -0.22 1.84
C CYS A 136 -11.68 -0.14 1.81
N GLU A 137 -12.16 0.76 0.97
CA GLU A 137 -13.56 0.84 0.61
C GLU A 137 -13.78 0.08 -0.70
N ASP A 138 -14.58 -0.99 -0.70
CA ASP A 138 -14.65 -1.97 -1.80
C ASP A 138 -13.26 -2.55 -2.16
N ASP A 139 -12.84 -3.51 -1.33
CA ASP A 139 -11.52 -4.14 -1.38
C ASP A 139 -11.29 -5.01 -2.63
N TYR A 140 -12.36 -5.43 -3.32
CA TYR A 140 -12.27 -6.39 -4.41
C TYR A 140 -11.34 -5.93 -5.54
N ASN A 141 -11.46 -4.69 -6.02
CA ASN A 141 -10.62 -4.19 -7.11
C ASN A 141 -9.14 -4.03 -6.70
N PRO A 142 -8.81 -3.39 -5.56
CA PRO A 142 -7.46 -3.38 -5.00
C PRO A 142 -6.88 -4.78 -4.79
N MET A 143 -7.64 -5.67 -4.14
CA MET A 143 -7.26 -7.06 -3.86
C MET A 143 -6.96 -7.85 -5.14
N SER A 144 -7.78 -7.66 -6.18
CA SER A 144 -7.58 -8.27 -7.49
C SER A 144 -6.23 -7.90 -8.10
N LYS A 145 -5.94 -6.59 -8.18
CA LYS A 145 -4.68 -6.13 -8.77
C LYS A 145 -3.47 -6.56 -7.92
N LEU A 146 -3.62 -6.49 -6.60
CA LEU A 146 -2.58 -6.85 -5.65
C LEU A 146 -2.17 -8.32 -5.77
N TYR A 147 -3.12 -9.26 -5.78
CA TYR A 147 -2.78 -10.68 -5.86
C TYR A 147 -2.32 -11.11 -7.26
N VAL A 148 -2.79 -10.46 -8.33
CA VAL A 148 -2.17 -10.63 -9.66
C VAL A 148 -0.70 -10.20 -9.62
N ALA A 149 -0.38 -9.08 -8.97
CA ALA A 149 0.99 -8.64 -8.82
C ALA A 149 1.84 -9.61 -7.98
N PHE A 150 1.32 -10.12 -6.86
CA PHE A 150 1.99 -11.18 -6.10
C PHE A 150 2.30 -12.40 -6.98
N SER A 151 1.34 -12.88 -7.76
CA SER A 151 1.54 -14.00 -8.68
C SER A 151 2.67 -13.75 -9.68
N VAL A 152 2.70 -12.57 -10.30
CA VAL A 152 3.76 -12.18 -11.26
C VAL A 152 5.14 -12.15 -10.58
N VAL A 153 5.24 -11.55 -9.40
CA VAL A 153 6.51 -11.44 -8.68
C VAL A 153 6.98 -12.82 -8.20
N TYR A 154 6.09 -13.65 -7.65
CA TYR A 154 6.44 -14.99 -7.22
C TYR A 154 6.83 -15.91 -8.37
N ASN A 155 6.18 -15.80 -9.54
CA ASN A 155 6.58 -16.52 -10.74
C ASN A 155 8.02 -16.17 -11.15
N ARG A 156 8.37 -14.88 -11.18
CA ARG A 156 9.74 -14.41 -11.49
C ARG A 156 10.77 -14.92 -10.48
N MET A 157 10.37 -15.07 -9.22
CA MET A 157 11.20 -15.68 -8.17
C MET A 157 11.21 -17.23 -8.22
N LYS A 158 10.52 -17.86 -9.17
CA LYS A 158 10.30 -19.31 -9.26
C LYS A 158 9.63 -19.91 -8.00
N LYS A 159 8.86 -19.11 -7.26
CA LYS A 159 8.11 -19.52 -6.07
C LYS A 159 6.70 -19.99 -6.45
N PHE A 160 6.62 -21.07 -7.22
CA PHE A 160 5.38 -21.55 -7.84
C PHE A 160 4.25 -21.87 -6.86
N LYS A 161 4.57 -22.35 -5.64
CA LYS A 161 3.56 -22.57 -4.59
C LYS A 161 2.85 -21.26 -4.19
N LYS A 162 3.62 -20.20 -3.95
CA LYS A 162 3.10 -18.88 -3.57
C LYS A 162 2.38 -18.18 -4.72
N GLU A 163 2.87 -18.37 -5.94
CA GLU A 163 2.18 -17.92 -7.15
C GLU A 163 0.78 -18.55 -7.24
N LYS A 164 0.68 -19.88 -7.04
CA LYS A 164 -0.60 -20.59 -7.06
C LYS A 164 -1.54 -20.08 -5.97
N GLU A 165 -1.07 -19.96 -4.74
CA GLU A 165 -1.85 -19.41 -3.60
C GLU A 165 -2.38 -18.01 -3.92
N SER A 166 -1.58 -17.17 -4.56
CA SER A 166 -1.97 -15.81 -4.96
C SER A 166 -3.06 -15.81 -6.02
N TYR A 167 -2.95 -16.68 -7.04
CA TYR A 167 -4.01 -16.84 -8.04
C TYR A 167 -5.30 -17.42 -7.44
N GLU A 168 -5.21 -18.39 -6.54
CA GLU A 168 -6.40 -19.00 -5.92
C GLU A 168 -7.24 -17.99 -5.14
N LYS A 169 -6.59 -17.04 -4.43
CA LYS A 169 -7.30 -15.97 -3.72
C LYS A 169 -8.17 -15.15 -4.68
N ILE A 170 -7.61 -14.73 -5.81
CA ILE A 170 -8.35 -13.88 -6.75
C ILE A 170 -9.34 -14.65 -7.63
N VAL A 171 -9.02 -15.86 -8.08
CA VAL A 171 -9.95 -16.66 -8.89
C VAL A 171 -11.24 -16.92 -8.11
N ARG A 172 -11.14 -17.32 -6.83
CA ARG A 172 -12.33 -17.55 -5.98
C ARG A 172 -13.18 -16.29 -5.85
N ALA A 173 -12.56 -15.15 -5.54
CA ALA A 173 -13.29 -13.88 -5.39
C ALA A 173 -13.99 -13.45 -6.69
N ALA A 174 -13.31 -13.58 -7.83
CA ALA A 174 -13.86 -13.20 -9.13
C ALA A 174 -14.94 -14.18 -9.61
N GLU A 175 -14.84 -15.48 -9.30
CA GLU A 175 -15.88 -16.48 -9.57
C GLU A 175 -17.15 -16.19 -8.77
N ILE A 176 -17.02 -15.86 -7.47
CA ILE A 176 -18.17 -15.48 -6.61
C ILE A 176 -18.87 -14.23 -7.17
N LYS A 177 -18.11 -13.20 -7.56
CA LYS A 177 -18.65 -11.99 -8.20
C LYS A 177 -19.08 -12.20 -9.66
N LYS A 178 -18.84 -13.39 -10.23
CA LYS A 178 -19.07 -13.72 -11.66
C LYS A 178 -18.39 -12.75 -12.63
N ASP A 179 -17.27 -12.17 -12.21
CA ASP A 179 -16.56 -11.10 -12.93
C ASP A 179 -15.63 -11.68 -13.99
N SER A 180 -16.18 -11.80 -15.19
CA SER A 180 -15.45 -12.35 -16.33
C SER A 180 -14.37 -11.40 -16.85
N ASN A 181 -14.45 -10.09 -16.58
CA ASN A 181 -13.41 -9.13 -16.99
C ASN A 181 -12.11 -9.37 -16.23
N VAL A 182 -12.20 -9.75 -14.95
CA VAL A 182 -11.05 -10.08 -14.10
C VAL A 182 -10.55 -11.50 -14.38
N LEU A 183 -11.45 -12.47 -14.59
CA LEU A 183 -11.08 -13.87 -14.83
C LEU A 183 -10.28 -14.09 -16.12
N VAL A 184 -10.64 -13.43 -17.23
CA VAL A 184 -9.97 -13.62 -18.54
C VAL A 184 -8.45 -13.37 -18.47
N PRO A 185 -7.95 -12.18 -18.08
CA PRO A 185 -6.51 -11.94 -18.01
C PRO A 185 -5.80 -12.82 -16.97
N ILE A 186 -6.48 -13.20 -15.88
CA ILE A 186 -5.92 -14.12 -14.87
C ILE A 186 -5.70 -15.50 -15.47
N PHE A 187 -6.69 -16.05 -16.16
CA PHE A 187 -6.57 -17.36 -16.80
C PHE A 187 -5.53 -17.39 -17.91
N ILE A 188 -5.38 -16.29 -18.67
CA ILE A 188 -4.28 -16.13 -19.64
C ILE A 188 -2.92 -16.18 -18.92
N ASN A 189 -2.76 -15.45 -17.81
CA ASN A 189 -1.51 -15.42 -17.05
C ASN A 189 -1.18 -16.78 -16.42
N ILE A 190 -2.15 -17.44 -15.79
CA ILE A 190 -2.00 -18.79 -15.23
C ILE A 190 -1.61 -19.78 -16.33
N SER A 191 -2.30 -19.73 -17.46
CA SER A 191 -2.01 -20.63 -18.57
C SER A 191 -0.62 -20.41 -19.17
N THR A 192 -0.19 -19.15 -19.30
CA THR A 192 1.16 -18.80 -19.74
C THR A 192 2.23 -19.32 -18.78
N SER A 193 1.99 -19.21 -17.47
CA SER A 193 2.86 -19.76 -16.43
C SER A 193 3.02 -21.28 -16.55
N PHE A 194 1.90 -22.01 -16.72
CA PHE A 194 1.94 -23.46 -16.95
C PHE A 194 2.58 -23.87 -18.26
N LEU A 195 2.44 -23.07 -19.33
CA LEU A 195 3.05 -23.39 -20.63
C LEU A 195 4.58 -23.29 -20.58
N ASN A 196 5.12 -22.37 -19.78
CA ASN A 196 6.57 -22.19 -19.60
C ASN A 196 7.18 -23.27 -18.70
N ASN A 197 6.38 -23.88 -17.81
CA ASN A 197 6.76 -25.04 -17.00
C ASN A 197 6.35 -26.34 -17.72
N GLU A 198 7.23 -26.91 -18.55
CA GLU A 198 6.96 -28.00 -19.51
C GLU A 198 6.20 -29.24 -18.97
N SER A 199 6.07 -29.40 -17.65
CA SER A 199 5.35 -30.48 -16.97
C SER A 199 3.81 -30.36 -16.95
N ASN A 200 3.18 -29.29 -17.47
CA ASN A 200 1.72 -29.08 -17.27
C ASN A 200 0.93 -28.50 -18.48
N ILE A 201 1.20 -28.94 -19.71
CA ILE A 201 0.44 -28.52 -20.92
C ILE A 201 -1.07 -28.76 -20.77
N LYS A 202 -1.49 -29.87 -20.13
CA LYS A 202 -2.92 -30.18 -19.88
C LYS A 202 -3.62 -29.08 -19.06
N LYS A 203 -2.96 -28.55 -18.02
CA LYS A 203 -3.51 -27.47 -17.19
C LYS A 203 -3.55 -26.15 -17.96
N SER A 204 -2.50 -25.83 -18.72
CA SER A 204 -2.49 -24.68 -19.62
C SER A 204 -3.68 -24.70 -20.58
N LYS A 205 -3.95 -25.86 -21.22
CA LYS A 205 -5.10 -26.04 -22.11
C LYS A 205 -6.45 -25.82 -21.42
N LYS A 206 -6.60 -26.24 -20.15
CA LYS A 206 -7.82 -25.99 -19.37
C LYS A 206 -8.05 -24.48 -19.19
N PHE A 207 -7.08 -23.78 -18.62
CA PHE A 207 -7.23 -22.34 -18.35
C PHE A 207 -7.40 -21.49 -19.62
N VAL A 208 -6.81 -21.89 -20.75
CA VAL A 208 -7.08 -21.20 -22.04
C VAL A 208 -8.52 -21.37 -22.49
N LYS A 209 -9.12 -22.56 -22.30
CA LYS A 209 -10.53 -22.78 -22.60
C LYS A 209 -11.43 -21.93 -21.70
N ASP A 210 -11.09 -21.88 -20.41
CA ASP A 210 -11.83 -21.06 -19.44
C ASP A 210 -11.73 -19.57 -19.82
N ALA A 211 -10.54 -19.07 -20.18
CA ALA A 211 -10.34 -17.70 -20.67
C ALA A 211 -11.19 -17.41 -21.92
N LEU A 212 -11.22 -18.33 -22.89
CA LEU A 212 -12.01 -18.18 -24.11
C LEU A 212 -13.52 -18.13 -23.82
N TYR A 213 -14.01 -19.02 -22.95
CA TYR A 213 -15.40 -19.05 -22.53
C TYR A 213 -15.82 -17.71 -21.90
N HIS A 214 -15.04 -17.21 -20.94
CA HIS A 214 -15.33 -15.92 -20.29
C HIS A 214 -15.24 -14.74 -21.27
N SER A 215 -14.24 -14.73 -22.15
CA SER A 215 -14.08 -13.71 -23.21
C SER A 215 -15.26 -13.66 -24.18
N GLN A 216 -15.79 -14.83 -24.58
CA GLN A 216 -16.97 -14.93 -25.42
C GLN A 216 -18.22 -14.43 -24.69
N LYS A 217 -18.38 -14.81 -23.41
CA LYS A 217 -19.50 -14.40 -22.57
C LYS A 217 -19.65 -12.87 -22.45
N ILE A 218 -18.55 -12.15 -22.26
CA ILE A 218 -18.56 -10.67 -22.16
C ILE A 218 -18.43 -9.95 -23.50
N LYS A 219 -18.36 -10.71 -24.61
CA LYS A 219 -18.23 -10.17 -25.98
C LYS A 219 -17.04 -9.20 -26.15
N GLU A 220 -15.97 -9.36 -25.36
CA GLU A 220 -14.77 -8.53 -25.46
C GLU A 220 -13.82 -9.06 -26.54
N ASN A 221 -13.08 -8.17 -27.21
CA ASN A 221 -12.13 -8.51 -28.29
C ASN A 221 -10.67 -8.16 -27.95
N ILE A 222 -10.41 -7.66 -26.75
CA ILE A 222 -9.10 -7.16 -26.31
C ILE A 222 -8.17 -8.32 -25.98
N TYR A 223 -8.68 -9.33 -25.27
CA TYR A 223 -7.90 -10.48 -24.82
C TYR A 223 -7.97 -11.67 -25.79
N ARG A 224 -8.98 -11.74 -26.68
CA ARG A 224 -9.07 -12.79 -27.72
C ARG A 224 -7.79 -13.02 -28.52
N PRO A 225 -7.09 -11.98 -29.03
CA PRO A 225 -5.86 -12.19 -29.79
C PRO A 225 -4.77 -12.87 -28.95
N TYR A 226 -4.69 -12.54 -27.66
CA TYR A 226 -3.77 -13.19 -26.71
C TYR A 226 -4.16 -14.64 -26.43
N ILE A 227 -5.47 -14.94 -26.32
CA ILE A 227 -5.98 -16.30 -26.16
C ILE A 227 -5.63 -17.15 -27.39
N TYR A 228 -5.86 -16.64 -28.60
CA TYR A 228 -5.51 -17.33 -29.84
C TYR A 228 -4.00 -17.56 -29.98
N HIS A 229 -3.18 -16.56 -29.63
CA HIS A 229 -1.73 -16.71 -29.60
C HIS A 229 -1.32 -17.85 -28.65
N LEU A 230 -1.91 -17.91 -27.46
CA LEU A 230 -1.62 -18.95 -26.47
C LEU A 230 -2.10 -20.34 -26.91
N GLN A 231 -3.29 -20.45 -27.52
CA GLN A 231 -3.77 -21.68 -28.16
C GLN A 231 -2.80 -22.16 -29.24
N GLY A 232 -2.34 -21.25 -30.10
CA GLY A 232 -1.36 -21.53 -31.14
C GLY A 232 -0.08 -22.14 -30.56
N ARG A 233 0.46 -21.56 -29.48
CA ARG A 233 1.64 -22.08 -28.79
C ARG A 233 1.40 -23.44 -28.10
N ILE A 234 0.21 -23.67 -27.55
CA ILE A 234 -0.17 -24.97 -26.97
C ILE A 234 -0.24 -26.05 -28.06
N TYR A 235 -0.89 -25.77 -29.19
CA TYR A 235 -0.95 -26.68 -30.32
C TYR A 235 0.43 -26.98 -30.90
N LEU A 236 1.31 -25.98 -30.97
CA LEU A 236 2.70 -26.17 -31.36
C LEU A 236 3.43 -27.17 -30.44
N LYS A 237 3.30 -27.01 -29.11
CA LYS A 237 3.89 -27.95 -28.13
C LYS A 237 3.34 -29.38 -28.29
N ASN A 238 2.09 -29.52 -28.70
CA ASN A 238 1.47 -30.81 -29.03
C ASN A 238 1.77 -31.33 -30.45
N LYS A 239 2.56 -30.60 -31.24
CA LYS A 239 2.83 -30.90 -32.66
C LYS A 239 1.58 -30.88 -33.57
N GLU A 240 0.50 -30.23 -33.14
CA GLU A 240 -0.72 -30.01 -33.92
C GLU A 240 -0.55 -28.78 -34.84
N PHE A 241 0.34 -28.87 -35.82
CA PHE A 241 0.86 -27.70 -36.55
C PHE A 241 -0.19 -26.90 -37.33
N LYS A 242 -1.17 -27.55 -37.98
CA LYS A 242 -2.23 -26.86 -38.72
C LYS A 242 -3.07 -25.98 -37.78
N LYS A 243 -3.59 -26.57 -36.69
CA LYS A 243 -4.34 -25.84 -35.66
C LYS A 243 -3.51 -24.73 -35.02
N SER A 244 -2.20 -24.96 -34.86
CA SER A 244 -1.29 -23.93 -34.38
C SER A 244 -1.25 -22.72 -35.31
N LEU A 245 -1.04 -22.93 -36.62
CA LEU A 245 -1.03 -21.86 -37.61
C LEU A 245 -2.38 -21.14 -37.71
N ASP A 246 -3.48 -21.88 -37.71
CA ASP A 246 -4.84 -21.31 -37.77
C ASP A 246 -5.03 -20.32 -36.60
N CYS A 247 -4.75 -20.73 -35.37
CA CYS A 247 -4.84 -19.86 -34.19
C CYS A 247 -3.85 -18.68 -34.24
N LEU A 248 -2.63 -18.89 -34.72
CA LEU A 248 -1.63 -17.82 -34.78
C LEU A 248 -1.97 -16.77 -35.85
N ASN A 249 -2.53 -17.18 -36.99
CA ASN A 249 -2.99 -16.28 -38.03
C ASN A 249 -4.19 -15.45 -37.55
N GLU A 250 -5.15 -16.08 -36.87
CA GLU A 250 -6.27 -15.36 -36.23
C GLU A 250 -5.78 -14.33 -35.21
N ALA A 251 -4.79 -14.70 -34.39
CA ALA A 251 -4.15 -13.77 -33.46
C ALA A 251 -3.50 -12.59 -34.19
N PHE A 252 -2.73 -12.87 -35.25
CA PHE A 252 -2.05 -11.86 -36.07
C PHE A 252 -3.04 -10.85 -36.66
N THR A 253 -4.05 -11.34 -37.39
CA THR A 253 -5.07 -10.50 -38.03
C THR A 253 -5.85 -9.66 -37.01
N SER A 254 -6.12 -10.23 -35.84
CA SER A 254 -6.80 -9.50 -34.77
C SER A 254 -5.93 -8.40 -34.16
N PHE A 255 -4.64 -8.66 -33.96
CA PHE A 255 -3.70 -7.63 -33.48
C PHE A 255 -3.51 -6.50 -34.49
N GLU A 256 -3.40 -6.80 -35.78
CA GLU A 256 -3.34 -5.78 -36.84
C GLU A 256 -4.56 -4.86 -36.83
N LYS A 257 -5.77 -5.42 -36.76
CA LYS A 257 -7.02 -4.64 -36.70
C LYS A 257 -7.10 -3.73 -35.47
N SER A 258 -6.52 -4.15 -34.34
CA SER A 258 -6.61 -3.45 -33.05
C SER A 258 -5.64 -2.28 -32.89
N SER A 259 -4.83 -1.93 -33.89
CA SER A 259 -3.72 -0.95 -33.80
C SER A 259 -2.66 -1.27 -32.74
N ASN A 260 -2.66 -2.52 -32.23
CA ASN A 260 -1.76 -2.98 -31.17
C ASN A 260 -0.53 -3.69 -31.75
N ASN A 261 0.34 -2.92 -32.40
CA ASN A 261 1.48 -3.42 -33.18
C ASN A 261 2.60 -4.09 -32.35
N LYS A 262 2.49 -4.10 -31.01
CA LYS A 262 3.55 -4.62 -30.13
C LYS A 262 3.65 -6.14 -30.12
N MET A 263 2.52 -6.84 -30.18
CA MET A 263 2.50 -8.31 -30.13
C MET A 263 2.75 -8.95 -31.50
N ILE A 264 2.56 -8.21 -32.59
CA ILE A 264 2.69 -8.72 -33.97
C ILE A 264 4.03 -9.45 -34.18
N PRO A 265 5.21 -8.87 -33.82
CA PRO A 265 6.48 -9.57 -33.99
C PRO A 265 6.58 -10.89 -33.19
N GLU A 266 5.94 -10.97 -32.02
CA GLU A 266 5.96 -12.15 -31.17
C GLU A 266 5.03 -13.27 -31.70
N VAL A 267 3.93 -12.89 -32.35
CA VAL A 267 3.07 -13.82 -33.09
C VAL A 267 3.80 -14.36 -34.32
N VAL A 268 4.45 -13.50 -35.11
CA VAL A 268 5.24 -13.90 -36.28
C VAL A 268 6.41 -14.81 -35.87
N PHE A 269 7.08 -14.50 -34.75
CA PHE A 269 8.07 -15.41 -34.16
C PHE A 269 7.45 -16.77 -33.82
N SER A 270 6.26 -16.82 -33.23
CA SER A 270 5.57 -18.08 -32.93
C SER A 270 5.21 -18.87 -34.17
N ILE A 271 4.81 -18.22 -35.27
CA ILE A 271 4.60 -18.85 -36.59
C ILE A 271 5.92 -19.45 -37.11
N SER A 272 7.03 -18.73 -36.96
CA SER A 272 8.35 -19.24 -37.35
C SER A 272 8.77 -20.49 -36.58
N GLU A 273 8.37 -20.61 -35.31
CA GLU A 273 8.61 -21.79 -34.48
C GLU A 273 7.82 -23.01 -34.96
N VAL A 274 6.63 -22.80 -35.55
CA VAL A 274 5.86 -23.87 -36.20
C VAL A 274 6.64 -24.43 -37.39
N PHE A 275 7.06 -23.57 -38.31
CA PHE A 275 7.85 -23.99 -39.47
C PHE A 275 9.18 -24.63 -39.07
N TYR A 276 9.85 -24.09 -38.04
CA TYR A 276 11.06 -24.70 -37.49
C TYR A 276 10.80 -26.12 -36.98
N SER A 277 9.71 -26.34 -36.24
CA SER A 277 9.35 -27.64 -35.67
C SER A 277 8.98 -28.67 -36.75
N GLN A 278 8.50 -28.20 -37.91
CA GLN A 278 8.27 -29.00 -39.11
C GLN A 278 9.54 -29.20 -39.97
N LYS A 279 10.70 -28.71 -39.53
CA LYS A 279 11.98 -28.70 -40.30
C LYS A 279 11.92 -27.88 -41.61
N MET A 280 10.92 -27.01 -41.77
CA MET A 280 10.80 -26.10 -42.92
C MET A 280 11.66 -24.85 -42.69
N TYR A 281 12.98 -25.03 -42.68
CA TYR A 281 13.93 -24.00 -42.22
C TYR A 281 13.93 -22.73 -43.07
N SER A 282 13.74 -22.82 -44.40
CA SER A 282 13.65 -21.65 -45.27
C SER A 282 12.44 -20.77 -44.93
N ARG A 283 11.26 -21.37 -44.78
CA ARG A 283 10.03 -20.65 -44.37
C ARG A 283 10.16 -20.07 -42.96
N SER A 284 10.82 -20.80 -42.06
CA SER A 284 11.11 -20.32 -40.70
C SER A 284 12.02 -19.09 -40.74
N LEU A 285 13.12 -19.12 -41.49
CA LEU A 285 14.04 -17.99 -41.66
C LEU A 285 13.33 -16.75 -42.24
N ASN A 286 12.47 -16.92 -43.24
CA ASN A 286 11.69 -15.82 -43.80
C ASN A 286 10.82 -15.15 -42.73
N LYS A 287 10.10 -15.94 -41.92
CA LYS A 287 9.27 -15.41 -40.82
C LYS A 287 10.10 -14.81 -39.68
N LEU A 288 11.28 -15.35 -39.37
CA LEU A 288 12.19 -14.76 -38.38
C LEU A 288 12.69 -13.38 -38.83
N ASN A 289 13.05 -13.23 -40.11
CA ASN A 289 13.47 -11.94 -40.68
C ASN A 289 12.33 -10.93 -40.72
N GLU A 290 11.11 -11.37 -41.05
CA GLU A 290 9.89 -10.56 -40.95
C GLU A 290 9.66 -10.07 -39.51
N ALA A 291 9.77 -10.98 -38.51
CA ALA A 291 9.65 -10.63 -37.10
C ALA A 291 10.70 -9.58 -36.67
N LEU A 292 11.97 -9.72 -37.08
CA LEU A 292 13.02 -8.72 -36.82
C LEU A 292 12.67 -7.36 -37.44
N SER A 293 12.20 -7.35 -38.68
CA SER A 293 11.80 -6.12 -39.38
C SER A 293 10.69 -5.38 -38.62
N LEU A 294 9.62 -6.09 -38.27
CA LEU A 294 8.49 -5.54 -37.51
C LEU A 294 8.91 -5.08 -36.10
N ASN A 295 9.87 -5.76 -35.48
CA ASN A 295 10.34 -5.41 -34.14
C ASN A 295 11.22 -4.15 -34.08
N LYS A 296 11.78 -3.67 -35.22
CA LYS A 296 12.58 -2.43 -35.27
C LYS A 296 11.83 -1.22 -34.72
N GLN A 297 10.52 -1.13 -34.96
CA GLN A 297 9.69 -0.04 -34.44
C GLN A 297 9.47 -0.15 -32.93
N ASN A 298 9.40 -1.39 -32.41
CA ASN A 298 9.16 -1.67 -30.99
C ASN A 298 10.42 -1.57 -30.13
N LYS A 299 11.61 -1.71 -30.72
CA LYS A 299 12.92 -1.70 -30.03
C LYS A 299 12.99 -2.71 -28.87
N ASN A 300 12.34 -3.86 -29.03
CA ASN A 300 12.32 -4.91 -28.02
C ASN A 300 13.53 -5.84 -28.18
N LEU A 301 14.64 -5.49 -27.53
CA LEU A 301 15.91 -6.23 -27.62
C LEU A 301 15.79 -7.68 -27.11
N ASP A 302 14.90 -7.96 -26.15
CA ASP A 302 14.69 -9.32 -25.64
C ASP A 302 14.08 -10.24 -26.70
N LEU A 303 13.19 -9.71 -27.55
CA LEU A 303 12.64 -10.45 -28.68
C LEU A 303 13.68 -10.61 -29.81
N ASP A 304 14.47 -9.57 -30.10
CA ASP A 304 15.57 -9.67 -31.08
C ASP A 304 16.55 -10.79 -30.70
N ILE A 305 16.91 -10.90 -29.43
CA ILE A 305 17.76 -11.99 -28.92
C ILE A 305 17.12 -13.37 -29.15
N LYS A 306 15.82 -13.53 -28.87
CA LYS A 306 15.10 -14.79 -29.11
C LYS A 306 15.11 -15.17 -30.60
N ILE A 307 14.81 -14.21 -31.46
CA ILE A 307 14.77 -14.41 -32.92
C ILE A 307 16.16 -14.77 -33.45
N LEU A 308 17.19 -14.00 -33.09
CA LEU A 308 18.57 -14.23 -33.52
C LEU A 308 19.11 -15.59 -33.03
N LYS A 309 18.81 -15.99 -31.79
CA LYS A 309 19.15 -17.34 -31.30
C LYS A 309 18.54 -18.43 -32.18
N ARG A 310 17.29 -18.26 -32.63
CA ARG A 310 16.65 -19.22 -33.53
C ARG A 310 17.29 -19.23 -34.92
N ILE A 311 17.58 -18.07 -35.51
CA ILE A 311 18.28 -17.96 -36.80
C ILE A 311 19.64 -18.68 -36.72
N CYS A 312 20.41 -18.42 -35.68
CA CYS A 312 21.70 -19.07 -35.46
C CYS A 312 21.56 -20.60 -35.29
N SER A 313 20.51 -21.08 -34.60
CA SER A 313 20.21 -22.53 -34.53
C SER A 313 19.93 -23.15 -35.89
N ILE A 314 19.20 -22.45 -36.76
CA ILE A 314 18.92 -22.92 -38.13
C ILE A 314 20.20 -22.95 -38.97
N ASN A 315 20.98 -21.86 -38.97
CA ASN A 315 22.22 -21.79 -39.75
C ASN A 315 23.22 -22.86 -39.32
N LYS A 316 23.31 -23.15 -38.01
CA LYS A 316 24.11 -24.26 -37.49
C LYS A 316 23.64 -25.62 -38.03
N LYS A 317 22.33 -25.87 -38.09
CA LYS A 317 21.77 -27.12 -38.64
C LYS A 317 21.99 -27.27 -40.14
N ASN A 318 21.92 -26.15 -40.88
CA ASN A 318 22.16 -26.13 -42.32
C ASN A 318 23.65 -26.14 -42.69
N LYS A 319 24.57 -26.09 -41.71
CA LYS A 319 26.03 -25.96 -41.92
C LYS A 319 26.43 -24.68 -42.69
N ASN A 320 25.61 -23.64 -42.59
CA ASN A 320 25.84 -22.33 -43.19
C ASN A 320 26.76 -21.50 -42.28
N ASN A 321 28.06 -21.81 -42.28
CA ASN A 321 29.03 -21.24 -41.33
C ASN A 321 29.17 -19.72 -41.46
N ARG A 322 29.10 -19.17 -42.69
CA ARG A 322 29.20 -17.73 -42.94
C ARG A 322 28.01 -16.98 -42.34
N GLU A 323 26.79 -17.42 -42.62
CA GLU A 323 25.56 -16.83 -42.10
C GLU A 323 25.43 -17.04 -40.58
N LEU A 324 25.95 -18.15 -40.06
CA LEU A 324 26.03 -18.39 -38.61
C LEU A 324 26.93 -17.36 -37.94
N TYR A 325 28.12 -17.11 -38.47
CA TYR A 325 29.06 -16.12 -37.94
C TYR A 325 28.43 -14.72 -37.91
N ILE A 326 27.85 -14.28 -39.03
CA ILE A 326 27.16 -12.98 -39.13
C ILE A 326 25.99 -12.89 -38.12
N CYS A 327 25.23 -13.98 -37.94
CA CYS A 327 24.15 -14.03 -36.96
C CYS A 327 24.67 -13.90 -35.52
N LEU A 328 25.76 -14.59 -35.19
CA LEU A 328 26.37 -14.56 -33.85
C LEU A 328 26.91 -13.17 -33.51
N GLU A 329 27.53 -12.48 -34.46
CA GLU A 329 28.00 -11.11 -34.26
C GLU A 329 26.83 -10.16 -33.97
N LYS A 330 25.74 -10.24 -34.75
CA LYS A 330 24.52 -9.48 -34.49
C LYS A 330 23.92 -9.80 -33.13
N LEU A 331 23.87 -11.09 -32.76
CA LEU A 331 23.35 -11.56 -31.47
C LEU A 331 24.18 -10.98 -30.31
N ASN A 332 25.51 -11.03 -30.39
CA ASN A 332 26.40 -10.49 -29.37
C ASN A 332 26.21 -8.98 -29.23
N ASN A 333 26.16 -8.24 -30.34
CA ASN A 333 25.92 -6.79 -30.33
C ASN A 333 24.59 -6.43 -29.65
N VAL A 334 23.51 -7.14 -29.99
CA VAL A 334 22.19 -6.92 -29.35
C VAL A 334 22.23 -7.32 -27.87
N HIS A 335 22.95 -8.39 -27.51
CA HIS A 335 23.11 -8.83 -26.12
C HIS A 335 23.84 -7.76 -25.29
N ASP A 336 24.93 -7.20 -25.81
CA ASP A 336 25.71 -6.14 -25.17
C ASP A 336 24.91 -4.85 -25.03
N GLN A 337 24.15 -4.46 -26.07
CA GLN A 337 23.25 -3.33 -25.99
C GLN A 337 22.16 -3.54 -24.94
N ASN A 338 21.56 -4.74 -24.89
CA ASN A 338 20.54 -5.07 -23.91
C ASN A 338 21.11 -5.05 -22.48
N LEU A 339 22.30 -5.60 -22.25
CA LEU A 339 23.00 -5.56 -20.97
C LEU A 339 23.34 -4.13 -20.55
N LYS A 340 23.92 -3.31 -21.44
CA LYS A 340 24.23 -1.90 -21.15
C LYS A 340 22.97 -1.12 -20.79
N ASN A 341 21.88 -1.31 -21.53
CA ASN A 341 20.60 -0.66 -21.25
C ASN A 341 20.01 -1.09 -19.91
N LYS A 342 20.00 -2.40 -19.62
CA LYS A 342 19.51 -2.95 -18.34
C LYS A 342 20.38 -2.49 -17.17
N ASN A 343 21.70 -2.46 -17.31
CA ASN A 343 22.63 -2.00 -16.26
C ASN A 343 22.46 -0.50 -15.98
N LYS A 344 22.44 0.35 -17.00
CA LYS A 344 22.21 1.79 -16.84
C LYS A 344 20.88 2.08 -16.16
N LEU A 345 19.85 1.33 -16.55
CA LEU A 345 18.52 1.44 -15.94
C LEU A 345 18.54 0.95 -14.48
N PHE A 346 19.11 -0.22 -14.22
CA PHE A 346 19.22 -0.81 -12.89
C PHE A 346 19.96 0.10 -11.90
N VAL A 347 21.11 0.66 -12.29
CA VAL A 347 21.88 1.59 -11.44
C VAL A 347 21.05 2.82 -11.10
N LYS A 348 20.43 3.46 -12.10
CA LYS A 348 19.60 4.64 -11.87
C LYS A 348 18.42 4.34 -10.93
N LEU A 349 17.71 3.24 -11.18
CA LEU A 349 16.55 2.84 -10.39
C LEU A 349 16.94 2.43 -8.97
N ASN A 350 18.08 1.77 -8.77
CA ASN A 350 18.61 1.46 -7.44
C ASN A 350 18.92 2.72 -6.65
N ASN A 351 19.58 3.71 -7.26
CA ASN A 351 19.89 4.97 -6.58
C ASN A 351 18.61 5.69 -6.15
N ASP A 352 17.61 5.78 -7.03
CA ASP A 352 16.30 6.35 -6.68
C ASP A 352 15.66 5.55 -5.53
N SER A 353 15.65 4.22 -5.62
CA SER A 353 15.06 3.34 -4.60
C SER A 353 15.73 3.45 -3.24
N LEU A 354 17.07 3.47 -3.22
CA LEU A 354 17.86 3.60 -2.01
C LEU A 354 17.63 4.95 -1.35
N LYS A 355 17.55 6.03 -2.14
CA LYS A 355 17.22 7.36 -1.64
C LYS A 355 15.87 7.35 -0.92
N TYR A 356 14.82 6.81 -1.56
CA TYR A 356 13.50 6.76 -0.92
C TYR A 356 13.42 5.83 0.28
N LEU A 357 14.13 4.69 0.26
CA LEU A 357 14.22 3.81 1.42
C LEU A 357 14.93 4.50 2.59
N LYS A 358 15.97 5.29 2.31
CA LYS A 358 16.66 6.10 3.30
C LYS A 358 15.72 7.17 3.87
N ASP A 359 15.06 7.93 3.02
CA ASP A 359 14.11 8.98 3.46
C ASP A 359 12.97 8.37 4.31
N GLU A 360 12.42 7.21 3.92
CA GLU A 360 11.38 6.51 4.70
C GLU A 360 11.93 5.98 6.04
N PHE A 361 13.17 5.49 6.06
CA PHE A 361 13.83 5.05 7.29
C PHE A 361 14.08 6.23 8.24
N ASP A 362 14.53 7.37 7.73
CA ASP A 362 14.79 8.58 8.52
C ASP A 362 13.49 9.12 9.14
N VAL A 363 12.36 9.10 8.40
CA VAL A 363 11.03 9.45 8.93
C VAL A 363 10.54 8.45 9.98
N SER A 364 10.74 7.15 9.77
CA SER A 364 10.38 6.14 10.77
C SER A 364 11.21 6.30 12.05
N LEU A 365 12.49 6.64 11.90
CA LEU A 365 13.40 6.88 13.01
C LEU A 365 13.02 8.14 13.79
N SER A 366 12.62 9.23 13.11
CA SER A 366 12.14 10.44 13.78
C SER A 366 10.85 10.18 14.54
N ALA A 367 9.88 9.47 13.95
CA ALA A 367 8.64 9.12 14.63
C ALA A 367 8.86 8.27 15.90
N GLN A 368 9.84 7.35 15.88
CA GLN A 368 10.21 6.58 17.07
C GLN A 368 10.85 7.46 18.15
N LYS A 369 11.72 8.40 17.76
CA LYS A 369 12.31 9.37 18.70
C LYS A 369 11.25 10.26 19.32
N ASP A 370 10.32 10.77 18.53
CA ASP A 370 9.21 11.62 19.02
C ASP A 370 8.34 10.87 20.04
N LEU A 371 8.07 9.59 19.80
CA LEU A 371 7.35 8.74 20.76
C LEU A 371 8.15 8.55 22.05
N GLY A 372 9.48 8.33 21.95
CA GLY A 372 10.38 8.25 23.11
C GLY A 372 10.38 9.53 23.96
N ILE A 373 10.54 10.69 23.31
CA ILE A 373 10.49 12.00 23.98
C ILE A 373 9.14 12.21 24.68
N LYS A 374 8.03 11.81 24.04
CA LYS A 374 6.69 11.92 24.63
C LYS A 374 6.55 11.06 25.90
N LEU A 375 7.10 9.86 25.92
CA LEU A 375 7.11 8.97 27.08
C LEU A 375 7.98 9.54 28.22
N ASP A 376 9.17 10.05 27.90
CA ASP A 376 10.06 10.68 28.88
C ASP A 376 9.43 11.93 29.49
N MET A 377 8.80 12.78 28.68
CA MET A 377 8.04 13.94 29.16
C MET A 377 6.90 13.53 30.10
N GLN A 378 6.16 12.46 29.79
CA GLN A 378 5.11 11.94 30.67
C GLN A 378 5.68 11.42 31.99
N SER A 379 6.81 10.72 31.96
CA SER A 379 7.52 10.25 33.15
C SER A 379 7.96 11.42 34.05
N GLN A 380 8.58 12.45 33.46
CA GLN A 380 8.98 13.65 34.18
C GLN A 380 7.78 14.39 34.81
N LYS A 381 6.67 14.54 34.07
CA LYS A 381 5.44 15.13 34.62
C LYS A 381 4.93 14.35 35.83
N ARG A 382 4.89 13.01 35.76
CA ARG A 382 4.48 12.16 36.90
C ARG A 382 5.39 12.34 38.11
N LYS A 383 6.71 12.44 37.90
CA LYS A 383 7.68 12.73 38.97
C LYS A 383 7.43 14.09 39.62
N LEU A 384 7.13 15.13 38.84
CA LEU A 384 6.78 16.46 39.37
C LEU A 384 5.50 16.42 40.22
N VAL A 385 4.46 15.70 39.78
CA VAL A 385 3.22 15.49 40.56
C VAL A 385 3.53 14.77 41.87
N SER A 386 4.33 13.70 41.84
CA SER A 386 4.73 12.96 43.04
C SER A 386 5.46 13.85 44.04
N ASN A 387 6.42 14.65 43.57
CA ASN A 387 7.17 15.58 44.44
C ASN A 387 6.25 16.67 45.02
N ALA A 388 5.30 17.18 44.24
CA ALA A 388 4.33 18.17 44.72
C ALA A 388 3.37 17.57 45.75
N LEU A 389 2.95 16.32 45.56
CA LEU A 389 2.10 15.60 46.51
C LEU A 389 2.81 15.35 47.84
N GLN A 390 4.07 14.91 47.79
CA GLN A 390 4.89 14.71 48.99
C GLN A 390 5.03 16.02 49.78
N SER A 391 5.27 17.14 49.09
CA SER A 391 5.40 18.45 49.72
C SER A 391 4.07 18.95 50.32
N ALA A 392 2.95 18.70 49.65
CA ALA A 392 1.61 19.04 50.16
C ALA A 392 1.23 18.21 51.39
N SER A 393 1.55 16.90 51.37
CA SER A 393 1.34 16.01 52.51
C SER A 393 2.21 16.40 53.71
N GLU A 394 3.49 16.71 53.48
CA GLU A 394 4.40 17.23 54.51
C GLU A 394 3.82 18.50 55.15
N LYS A 395 3.23 19.38 54.34
CA LYS A 395 2.58 20.60 54.83
C LYS A 395 1.37 20.32 55.72
N GLU A 396 0.51 19.37 55.34
CA GLU A 396 -0.64 18.97 56.17
C GLU A 396 -0.20 18.34 57.49
N PHE A 397 0.84 17.50 57.45
CA PHE A 397 1.40 16.90 58.65
C PHE A 397 1.97 17.96 59.60
N LEU A 398 2.77 18.90 59.10
CA LEU A 398 3.33 19.99 59.91
C LEU A 398 2.24 20.88 60.53
N ASN A 399 1.20 21.23 59.76
CA ASN A 399 0.05 21.97 60.29
C ASN A 399 -0.64 21.23 61.43
N LYS A 400 -0.82 19.91 61.29
CA LYS A 400 -1.41 19.09 62.34
C LYS A 400 -0.57 19.07 63.61
N VAL A 401 0.75 18.88 63.48
CA VAL A 401 1.70 18.92 64.60
C VAL A 401 1.65 20.28 65.31
N ILE A 402 1.66 21.38 64.56
CA ILE A 402 1.55 22.73 65.13
C ILE A 402 0.22 22.90 65.92
N ASN A 403 -0.90 22.42 65.36
CA ASN A 403 -2.19 22.51 66.02
C ASN A 403 -2.25 21.69 67.31
N GLU A 404 -1.71 20.46 67.31
CA GLU A 404 -1.65 19.60 68.50
C GLU A 404 -0.79 20.24 69.60
N LEU A 405 0.40 20.74 69.26
CA LEU A 405 1.29 21.43 70.19
C LEU A 405 0.66 22.68 70.82
N ASN A 406 -0.10 23.45 70.03
CA ASN A 406 -0.83 24.62 70.53
C ASN A 406 -2.01 24.23 71.45
N SER A 407 -2.64 23.08 71.21
CA SER A 407 -3.82 22.62 71.96
C SER A 407 -3.49 22.02 73.33
N GLU A 408 -2.33 21.36 73.48
CA GLU A 408 -1.94 20.66 74.71
C GLU A 408 -1.23 21.56 75.75
N ARG A 409 -1.12 22.88 75.50
CA ARG A 409 -0.33 23.84 76.31
C ARG A 409 1.15 23.45 76.50
N ILE A 410 1.69 22.56 75.67
CA ILE A 410 3.12 22.23 75.62
C ILE A 410 3.80 23.32 74.81
N ASN A 411 4.06 24.47 75.44
CA ASN A 411 4.50 25.68 74.75
C ASN A 411 6.01 25.60 74.40
N ASN A 412 6.37 24.74 73.44
CA ASN A 412 7.75 24.58 72.97
C ASN A 412 7.97 25.46 71.72
N GLN A 413 8.06 26.77 71.96
CA GLN A 413 8.12 27.80 70.92
C GLN A 413 9.25 27.58 69.89
N SER A 414 10.37 26.98 70.31
CA SER A 414 11.50 26.67 69.42
C SER A 414 11.12 25.61 68.37
N LEU A 415 10.39 24.57 68.77
CA LEU A 415 9.95 23.49 67.88
C LEU A 415 8.85 23.98 66.92
N ILE A 416 7.93 24.81 67.41
CA ILE A 416 6.91 25.46 66.57
C ILE A 416 7.57 26.34 65.52
N ASN A 417 8.60 27.11 65.88
CA ASN A 417 9.35 27.95 64.94
C ASN A 417 10.07 27.10 63.89
N LEU A 418 10.67 25.97 64.25
CA LEU A 418 11.29 25.03 63.30
C LEU A 418 10.27 24.40 62.35
N CYS A 419 9.10 23.99 62.85
CA CYS A 419 8.00 23.50 62.02
C CYS A 419 7.49 24.58 61.06
N ASN A 420 7.33 25.83 61.52
CA ASN A 420 6.94 26.96 60.67
C ASN A 420 7.97 27.26 59.58
N GLN A 421 9.27 27.25 59.91
CA GLN A 421 10.35 27.41 58.93
C GLN A 421 10.28 26.31 57.85
N ARG A 422 10.08 25.05 58.24
CA ARG A 422 9.93 23.94 57.30
C ARG A 422 8.65 24.06 56.47
N LEU A 423 7.54 24.47 57.09
CA LEU A 423 6.25 24.69 56.44
C LEU A 423 6.33 25.76 55.34
N HIS A 424 7.07 26.85 55.56
CA HIS A 424 7.32 27.86 54.53
C HIS A 424 8.06 27.31 53.29
N MET A 425 8.81 26.23 53.42
CA MET A 425 9.52 25.58 52.30
C MET A 425 8.67 24.52 51.58
N THR A 426 7.49 24.19 52.10
CA THR A 426 6.58 23.19 51.51
C THR A 426 5.59 23.82 50.52
N LYS A 427 5.24 23.07 49.46
CA LYS A 427 4.29 23.49 48.42
C LYS A 427 2.87 23.10 48.79
N ASP A 428 1.92 23.98 48.49
CA ASP A 428 0.49 23.76 48.75
C ASP A 428 -0.19 22.81 47.75
N TRP A 429 -1.36 22.32 48.16
CA TRP A 429 -2.28 21.54 47.31
C TRP A 429 -2.60 22.17 45.96
N ASN A 430 -2.62 23.50 45.87
CA ASN A 430 -2.83 24.22 44.61
C ASN A 430 -1.77 23.88 43.56
N VAL A 431 -0.52 23.66 43.97
CA VAL A 431 0.58 23.26 43.07
C VAL A 431 0.40 21.82 42.61
N PHE A 432 0.02 20.92 43.52
CA PHE A 432 -0.32 19.54 43.17
C PHE A 432 -1.51 19.48 42.19
N ILE A 433 -2.60 20.19 42.47
CA ILE A 433 -3.82 20.18 41.63
C ILE A 433 -3.52 20.70 40.23
N LYS A 434 -2.71 21.75 40.10
CA LYS A 434 -2.28 22.28 38.80
C LYS A 434 -1.52 21.22 38.00
N LEU A 435 -0.52 20.59 38.62
CA LEU A 435 0.29 19.56 37.95
C LEU A 435 -0.51 18.27 37.68
N PHE A 436 -1.45 17.91 38.54
CA PHE A 436 -2.34 16.77 38.35
C PHE A 436 -3.27 16.99 37.15
N ASN A 437 -3.85 18.18 37.01
CA ASN A 437 -4.69 18.54 35.87
C ASN A 437 -3.91 18.51 34.54
N ASP A 438 -2.61 18.78 34.55
CA ASP A 438 -1.74 18.68 33.36
C ASP A 438 -1.55 17.24 32.88
N ILE A 439 -1.70 16.24 33.77
CA ILE A 439 -1.59 14.81 33.44
C ILE A 439 -2.97 14.19 33.20
N ASN A 440 -3.99 14.64 33.94
CA ASN A 440 -5.37 14.16 33.86
C ASN A 440 -6.30 15.30 33.39
N PRO A 441 -6.17 15.76 32.14
CA PRO A 441 -6.96 16.86 31.65
C PRO A 441 -8.44 16.52 31.69
N ASN A 442 -9.27 17.50 32.08
CA ASN A 442 -10.72 17.42 32.17
C ASN A 442 -11.31 16.52 33.28
N PHE A 443 -10.52 15.76 34.03
CA PHE A 443 -11.04 14.93 35.12
C PHE A 443 -11.75 15.78 36.20
N ASN A 444 -11.08 16.80 36.73
CA ASN A 444 -11.70 17.71 37.70
C ASN A 444 -12.88 18.47 37.13
N LYS A 445 -12.80 18.90 35.86
CA LYS A 445 -13.92 19.57 35.18
C LYS A 445 -15.14 18.64 35.08
N TYR A 446 -14.92 17.37 34.75
CA TYR A 446 -15.98 16.37 34.69
C TYR A 446 -16.64 16.18 36.06
N LEU A 447 -15.84 16.01 37.13
CA LEU A 447 -16.37 15.81 38.48
C LEU A 447 -17.15 17.02 38.98
N ILE A 448 -16.64 18.23 38.77
CA ILE A 448 -17.31 19.48 39.16
C ILE A 448 -18.62 19.64 38.38
N ASN A 449 -18.63 19.36 37.07
CA ASN A 449 -19.85 19.46 36.26
C ASN A 449 -20.91 18.42 36.69
N LYS A 450 -20.47 17.21 37.05
CA LYS A 450 -21.37 16.12 37.46
C LYS A 450 -21.86 16.25 38.90
N CYS A 451 -21.06 16.90 39.75
CA CYS A 451 -21.38 17.16 41.15
C CYS A 451 -20.95 18.61 41.51
N PRO A 452 -21.78 19.62 41.22
CA PRO A 452 -21.45 21.02 41.50
C PRO A 452 -21.22 21.32 42.99
N GLU A 453 -21.81 20.52 43.89
CA GLU A 453 -21.67 20.63 45.35
C GLU A 453 -20.44 19.90 45.92
N ILE A 454 -19.53 19.39 45.08
CA ILE A 454 -18.32 18.71 45.55
C ILE A 454 -17.40 19.73 46.24
N THR A 455 -16.98 19.42 47.46
CA THR A 455 -16.06 20.32 48.19
C THR A 455 -14.62 20.13 47.71
N GLU A 456 -13.75 21.09 48.01
CA GLU A 456 -12.34 21.00 47.63
C GLU A 456 -11.65 19.77 48.26
N SER A 457 -11.95 19.46 49.53
CA SER A 457 -11.42 18.27 50.22
C SER A 457 -11.92 16.97 49.58
N GLU A 458 -13.18 16.93 49.15
CA GLU A 458 -13.75 15.79 48.44
C GLU A 458 -13.11 15.61 47.05
N LEU A 459 -12.85 16.71 46.35
CA LEU A 459 -12.15 16.71 45.07
C LEU A 459 -10.69 16.24 45.21
N ARG A 460 -9.99 16.63 46.28
CA ARG A 460 -8.64 16.11 46.60
C ARG A 460 -8.65 14.59 46.79
N ILE A 461 -9.63 14.06 47.52
CA ILE A 461 -9.80 12.60 47.69
C ILE A 461 -10.04 11.91 46.35
N CYS A 462 -10.91 12.46 45.50
CA CYS A 462 -11.12 11.93 44.14
C CYS A 462 -9.82 11.93 43.31
N ASN A 463 -8.99 12.97 43.41
CA ASN A 463 -7.70 13.02 42.69
C ASN A 463 -6.73 11.94 43.17
N LEU A 464 -6.67 11.69 44.49
CA LEU A 464 -5.82 10.65 45.05
C LEU A 464 -6.31 9.25 44.69
N ILE A 465 -7.63 9.03 44.68
CA ILE A 465 -8.22 7.78 44.18
C ILE A 465 -7.91 7.58 42.69
N LYS A 466 -7.95 8.66 41.88
CA LYS A 466 -7.60 8.62 40.46
C LYS A 466 -6.14 8.26 40.23
N MET A 467 -5.27 8.60 41.18
CA MET A 467 -3.87 8.18 41.22
C MET A 467 -3.64 6.79 41.82
N SER A 468 -4.71 6.05 42.13
CA SER A 468 -4.70 4.69 42.68
C SER A 468 -4.14 4.56 44.10
N PHE A 469 -4.20 5.61 44.91
CA PHE A 469 -3.89 5.50 46.34
C PHE A 469 -5.01 4.76 47.09
N SER A 470 -4.63 3.90 48.03
CA SER A 470 -5.55 3.20 48.93
C SER A 470 -6.15 4.14 49.98
N THR A 471 -7.27 3.77 50.61
CA THR A 471 -7.87 4.57 51.69
C THR A 471 -6.86 4.88 52.80
N ARG A 472 -5.99 3.92 53.14
CA ARG A 472 -4.96 4.10 54.16
C ARG A 472 -3.92 5.13 53.75
N GLU A 473 -3.38 5.02 52.54
CA GLU A 473 -2.41 5.99 52.02
C GLU A 473 -3.02 7.38 51.88
N ILE A 474 -4.29 7.49 51.48
CA ILE A 474 -5.01 8.77 51.44
C ILE A 474 -5.12 9.38 52.83
N ALA A 475 -5.39 8.58 53.86
CA ALA A 475 -5.48 9.03 55.24
C ALA A 475 -4.13 9.59 55.72
N ASP A 476 -3.04 8.88 55.41
CA ASP A 476 -1.67 9.30 55.73
C ASP A 476 -1.31 10.59 54.98
N ILE A 477 -1.59 10.66 53.67
CA ILE A 477 -1.33 11.84 52.83
C ILE A 477 -2.05 13.07 53.37
N LEU A 478 -3.34 12.93 53.69
CA LEU A 478 -4.20 13.99 54.17
C LEU A 478 -4.06 14.28 55.68
N SER A 479 -3.22 13.52 56.39
CA SER A 479 -3.05 13.58 57.85
C SER A 479 -4.35 13.43 58.67
N ILE A 480 -5.34 12.72 58.14
CA ILE A 480 -6.63 12.42 58.80
C ILE A 480 -6.76 10.94 59.14
N THR A 481 -7.82 10.55 59.84
CA THR A 481 -8.07 9.13 60.14
C THR A 481 -8.62 8.39 58.94
N VAL A 482 -8.35 7.09 58.84
CA VAL A 482 -8.96 6.19 57.83
C VAL A 482 -10.50 6.29 57.85
N ARG A 483 -11.09 6.37 59.05
CA ARG A 483 -12.53 6.58 59.23
C ARG A 483 -13.01 7.92 58.64
N GLY A 484 -12.19 8.97 58.73
CA GLY A 484 -12.45 10.26 58.09
C GLY A 484 -12.48 10.16 56.57
N VAL A 485 -11.52 9.44 55.96
CA VAL A 485 -11.51 9.21 54.50
C VAL A 485 -12.74 8.41 54.07
N GLU A 486 -13.13 7.36 54.80
CA GLU A 486 -14.32 6.57 54.50
C GLU A 486 -15.62 7.39 54.59
N GLN A 487 -15.72 8.31 55.56
CA GLN A 487 -16.84 9.24 55.62
C GLN A 487 -16.90 10.16 54.40
N HIS A 488 -15.76 10.69 53.93
CA HIS A 488 -15.70 11.46 52.69
C HIS A 488 -16.08 10.61 51.48
N ARG A 489 -15.56 9.39 51.34
CA ARG A 489 -15.92 8.45 50.26
C ARG A 489 -17.43 8.19 50.23
N TYR A 490 -18.05 7.98 51.39
CA TYR A 490 -19.49 7.82 51.51
C TYR A 490 -20.27 9.07 51.03
N ARG A 491 -19.85 10.27 51.47
CA ARG A 491 -20.47 11.54 51.04
C ARG A 491 -20.36 11.75 49.53
N ILE A 492 -19.17 11.53 48.98
CA ILE A 492 -18.90 11.64 47.54
C ILE A 492 -19.80 10.67 46.75
N ARG A 493 -19.86 9.40 47.18
CA ARG A 493 -20.70 8.38 46.54
C ARG A 493 -22.18 8.77 46.53
N ARG A 494 -22.67 9.32 47.65
CA ARG A 494 -24.03 9.83 47.76
C ARG A 494 -24.28 11.04 46.85
N LYS A 495 -23.39 12.02 46.83
CA LYS A 495 -23.51 13.22 45.98
C LYS A 495 -23.50 12.87 44.49
N LEU A 496 -22.71 11.87 44.10
CA LEU A 496 -22.63 11.38 42.73
C LEU A 496 -23.72 10.36 42.36
N ASN A 497 -24.63 10.02 43.29
CA ASN A 497 -25.67 9.01 43.12
C ASN A 497 -25.16 7.67 42.57
N LEU A 498 -24.01 7.20 43.07
CA LEU A 498 -23.37 5.98 42.59
C LEU A 498 -23.90 4.74 43.32
N GLN A 499 -24.40 3.77 42.56
CA GLN A 499 -24.66 2.42 43.06
C GLN A 499 -23.38 1.56 43.09
N SER A 500 -22.41 1.87 42.23
CA SER A 500 -21.10 1.22 42.16
C SER A 500 -20.10 1.78 43.18
N ASP A 501 -19.00 1.05 43.38
CA ASP A 501 -17.88 1.53 44.20
C ASP A 501 -17.26 2.82 43.64
N LEU A 502 -16.89 3.74 44.54
CA LEU A 502 -16.36 5.06 44.17
C LEU A 502 -15.00 4.95 43.47
N THR A 503 -14.14 4.01 43.87
CA THR A 503 -12.84 3.80 43.23
C THR A 503 -13.04 3.34 41.79
N ILE A 504 -13.94 2.38 41.57
CA ILE A 504 -14.27 1.90 40.22
C ILE A 504 -14.76 3.05 39.34
N PHE A 505 -15.70 3.86 39.86
CA PHE A 505 -16.22 5.00 39.13
C PHE A 505 -15.11 6.01 38.79
N VAL A 506 -14.35 6.46 39.79
CA VAL A 506 -13.29 7.46 39.60
C VAL A 506 -12.20 6.98 38.63
N GLN A 507 -11.82 5.70 38.70
CA GLN A 507 -10.83 5.14 37.79
C GLN A 507 -11.35 5.05 36.35
N SER A 508 -12.66 4.86 36.16
CA SER A 508 -13.31 4.74 34.84
C SER A 508 -13.54 6.07 34.10
N VAL A 509 -13.59 7.19 34.83
CA VAL A 509 -13.75 8.56 34.29
C VAL A 509 -12.43 9.13 33.84
#